data_AF-A0A410YKY8-F1
#
_entry.id   AF-A0A410YKY8-F1
#
_cell.length_a   1.000
_cell.length_b   1.000
_cell.length_c   1.000
_cell.angle_alpha   90.00
_cell.angle_beta   90.00
_cell.angle_gamma   90.00
#
_symmetry.space_group_name_H-M   'P 1'
#
loop_
_entity.id
_entity.type
_entity.pdbx_description
1 polymer ?
#
loop_
_entity_poly.entity_id
_entity_poly.type
_entity_poly.pdbx_seq_one_letter_code
_entity_poly.pdbx_strand_id
1 'polypeptide(L)'
;MSIGLPAHLRKESVSRALARTINTIAFVCFSIALLAVLSLQASDMSLNIWPAALALVPMLVTVSLVNRFRTPYFTVAHLVIGAPAIYWFTLIVVSELSPLGPISEYLLNLPTIGLMLVGGAASTVAWSLLWITLGLIASQGAFALAAWQLTGDTPLSPAAYIVFVAVLAVLFILRSSQRGVRRVQSHLHRAARDDEFASLRYGIEATSAAVMHDTVLSHLAAIANAPYGAMNEKLQREIKRDLEVLIGEEWLSSAASDEPDDARFDWQGSPLYTAISEARALELAVEVTGDLAALSRLDARGSAALGPAVKQCLLNVIKHSGTMQAEVAVFGSPDEVSVLVVDSGKGFHEAETGEDRLGLRQSVRRRIELVSGTVQVWSTPGFGTSVMIRVPTSESQPALAGGGVE
;
A
#
# COMPACT_ATOMS: atom_id res chain seq x y z
N MET A 1 14.87 -1.24 2.84
CA MET A 1 14.24 -0.09 2.16
C MET A 1 13.31 -0.59 1.06
N SER A 2 12.02 -0.24 1.10
CA SER A 2 11.10 -0.53 -0.01
C SER A 2 10.89 0.71 -0.87
N ILE A 3 11.10 0.61 -2.17
CA ILE A 3 10.78 1.68 -3.13
C ILE A 3 9.29 2.04 -2.99
N GLY A 4 8.97 3.34 -2.87
CA GLY A 4 7.64 3.89 -2.57
C GLY A 4 6.57 3.73 -3.67
N LEU A 5 6.57 2.62 -4.41
CA LEU A 5 5.60 2.36 -5.48
C LEU A 5 4.25 1.88 -4.91
N PRO A 6 3.11 2.48 -5.33
CA PRO A 6 1.76 2.01 -5.02
C PRO A 6 1.54 0.52 -5.23
N ALA A 7 0.73 -0.11 -4.39
CA ALA A 7 0.57 -1.56 -4.35
C ALA A 7 -0.03 -2.17 -5.64
N HIS A 8 -0.78 -1.40 -6.44
CA HIS A 8 -1.24 -1.82 -7.77
C HIS A 8 -0.09 -1.80 -8.79
N LEU A 9 0.66 -0.69 -8.90
CA LEU A 9 1.84 -0.58 -9.78
C LEU A 9 2.90 -1.64 -9.44
N ARG A 10 3.05 -1.99 -8.16
CA ARG A 10 3.98 -3.03 -7.70
C ARG A 10 3.62 -4.43 -8.22
N LYS A 11 2.34 -4.77 -8.37
CA LYS A 11 1.93 -6.05 -8.98
C LYS A 11 2.24 -6.07 -10.46
N GLU A 12 1.92 -4.99 -11.15
CA GLU A 12 2.08 -4.87 -12.61
C GLU A 12 3.56 -4.70 -13.02
N SER A 13 4.40 -4.10 -12.17
CA SER A 13 5.86 -4.05 -12.41
C SER A 13 6.50 -5.43 -12.17
N VAL A 14 6.12 -6.15 -11.11
CA VAL A 14 6.62 -7.50 -10.84
C VAL A 14 6.20 -8.51 -11.91
N SER A 15 4.96 -8.48 -12.41
CA SER A 15 4.56 -9.35 -13.53
C SER A 15 5.29 -9.00 -14.83
N ARG A 16 5.41 -7.72 -15.19
CA ARG A 16 6.17 -7.28 -16.39
C ARG A 16 7.67 -7.55 -16.29
N ALA A 17 8.24 -7.57 -15.08
CA ALA A 17 9.63 -7.95 -14.82
C ALA A 17 9.82 -9.47 -14.91
N LEU A 18 8.94 -10.27 -14.31
CA LEU A 18 9.01 -11.73 -14.39
C LEU A 18 8.82 -12.23 -15.83
N ALA A 19 7.87 -11.66 -16.58
CA ALA A 19 7.70 -11.95 -18.00
C ALA A 19 8.92 -11.50 -18.86
N ARG A 20 9.64 -10.44 -18.47
CA ARG A 20 10.95 -10.10 -19.08
C ARG A 20 11.95 -11.21 -18.83
N THR A 21 12.18 -11.57 -17.56
CA THR A 21 13.18 -12.57 -17.19
C THR A 21 12.94 -13.91 -17.88
N ILE A 22 11.69 -14.40 -17.88
CA ILE A 22 11.33 -15.67 -18.55
C ILE A 22 11.62 -15.61 -20.05
N ASN A 23 11.13 -14.59 -20.77
CA ASN A 23 11.35 -14.46 -22.21
C ASN A 23 12.84 -14.24 -22.57
N THR A 24 13.63 -13.59 -21.70
CA THR A 24 15.08 -13.46 -21.86
C THR A 24 15.79 -14.80 -21.68
N ILE A 25 15.37 -15.64 -20.72
CA ILE A 25 15.93 -16.99 -20.55
C ILE A 25 15.63 -17.83 -21.80
N ALA A 26 14.40 -17.78 -22.34
CA ALA A 26 14.08 -18.49 -23.59
C ALA A 26 14.97 -18.04 -24.78
N PHE A 27 15.18 -16.74 -24.96
CA PHE A 27 16.11 -16.21 -25.97
C PHE A 27 17.54 -16.73 -25.78
N VAL A 28 18.03 -16.78 -24.53
CA VAL A 28 19.35 -17.35 -24.18
C VAL A 28 19.39 -18.85 -24.49
N CYS A 29 18.36 -19.64 -24.16
CA CYS A 29 18.29 -21.07 -24.48
C CYS A 29 18.41 -21.32 -26.00
N PHE A 30 17.68 -20.58 -26.84
CA PHE A 30 17.80 -20.70 -28.30
C PHE A 30 19.16 -20.22 -28.82
N SER A 31 19.74 -19.18 -28.22
CA SER A 31 21.08 -18.68 -28.60
C SER A 31 22.18 -19.68 -28.26
N ILE A 32 22.12 -20.33 -27.09
CA ILE A 32 23.06 -21.38 -26.71
C ILE A 32 22.88 -22.61 -27.61
N ALA A 33 21.64 -23.02 -27.90
CA ALA A 33 21.39 -24.13 -28.82
C ALA A 33 21.94 -23.86 -30.24
N LEU A 34 21.76 -22.64 -30.74
CA LEU A 34 22.30 -22.22 -32.05
C LEU A 34 23.82 -22.23 -32.06
N LEU A 35 24.46 -21.66 -31.04
CA LEU A 35 25.92 -21.66 -30.91
C LEU A 35 26.48 -23.08 -30.73
N ALA A 36 25.79 -23.95 -29.99
CA ALA A 36 26.21 -25.34 -29.80
C ALA A 36 26.12 -26.15 -31.10
N VAL A 37 25.05 -26.02 -31.89
CA VAL A 37 24.94 -26.65 -33.22
C VAL A 37 26.04 -26.17 -34.16
N LEU A 38 26.27 -24.86 -34.25
CA LEU A 38 27.31 -24.30 -35.11
C LEU A 38 28.73 -24.71 -34.64
N SER A 39 28.96 -24.77 -33.32
CA SER A 39 30.22 -25.23 -32.75
C SER A 39 30.47 -26.71 -33.02
N LEU A 40 29.44 -27.56 -32.92
CA LEU A 40 29.58 -29.00 -33.21
C LEU A 40 29.86 -29.24 -34.70
N GLN A 41 29.10 -28.58 -35.58
CA GLN A 41 29.29 -28.62 -37.03
C GLN A 41 30.69 -28.16 -37.46
N ALA A 42 31.27 -27.18 -36.76
CA ALA A 42 32.63 -26.71 -37.00
C ALA A 42 33.72 -27.63 -36.41
N SER A 43 33.40 -28.39 -35.35
CA SER A 43 34.32 -29.35 -34.72
C SER A 43 34.38 -30.70 -35.44
N ASP A 44 33.26 -31.13 -36.03
CA ASP A 44 33.17 -32.35 -36.82
C ASP A 44 32.39 -32.09 -38.11
N MET A 45 33.12 -32.05 -39.23
CA MET A 45 32.58 -31.79 -40.57
C MET A 45 31.92 -33.04 -41.20
N SER A 46 31.96 -34.20 -40.54
CA SER A 46 31.30 -35.42 -41.03
C SER A 46 29.81 -35.48 -40.66
N LEU A 47 29.40 -34.76 -39.61
CA LEU A 47 28.01 -34.60 -39.16
C LEU A 47 27.33 -33.49 -39.97
N ASN A 48 26.05 -33.65 -40.32
CA ASN A 48 25.28 -32.70 -41.14
C ASN A 48 24.19 -31.99 -40.31
N ILE A 49 24.57 -31.45 -39.16
CA ILE A 49 23.65 -30.90 -38.15
C ILE A 49 23.26 -29.44 -38.46
N TRP A 50 23.98 -28.73 -39.33
CA TRP A 50 23.71 -27.32 -39.65
C TRP A 50 22.25 -26.98 -40.03
N PRO A 51 21.40 -27.83 -40.64
CA PRO A 51 20.02 -27.48 -40.91
C PRO A 51 19.20 -27.28 -39.63
N ALA A 52 19.63 -27.85 -38.50
CA ALA A 52 19.01 -27.63 -37.19
C ALA A 52 19.19 -26.18 -36.71
N ALA A 53 20.27 -25.50 -37.11
CA ALA A 53 20.46 -24.08 -36.85
C ALA A 53 19.37 -23.24 -37.53
N LEU A 54 18.92 -23.63 -38.74
CA LEU A 54 17.86 -22.94 -39.48
C LEU A 54 16.52 -22.97 -38.74
N ALA A 55 16.20 -24.10 -38.07
CA ALA A 55 14.98 -24.25 -37.27
C ALA A 55 14.95 -23.30 -36.05
N LEU A 56 16.09 -22.93 -35.49
CA LEU A 56 16.17 -22.02 -34.34
C LEU A 56 15.99 -20.53 -34.72
N VAL A 57 16.28 -20.13 -35.96
CA VAL A 57 16.12 -18.75 -36.44
C VAL A 57 14.69 -18.21 -36.25
N PRO A 58 13.60 -18.89 -36.71
CA PRO A 58 12.24 -18.39 -36.49
C PRO A 58 11.85 -18.38 -35.00
N MET A 59 12.41 -19.26 -34.16
CA MET A 59 12.18 -19.25 -32.70
C MET A 59 12.82 -18.01 -32.05
N LEU A 60 14.06 -17.66 -32.43
CA LEU A 60 14.76 -16.44 -32.00
C LEU A 60 14.02 -15.17 -32.44
N VAL A 61 13.53 -15.11 -33.68
CA VAL A 61 12.73 -13.98 -34.18
C VAL A 61 11.42 -13.85 -33.40
N THR A 62 10.67 -14.94 -33.23
CA THR A 62 9.36 -14.89 -32.56
C THR A 62 9.46 -14.59 -31.07
N VAL A 63 10.44 -15.14 -30.32
CA VAL A 63 10.63 -14.78 -28.90
C VAL A 63 11.08 -13.33 -28.74
N SER A 64 11.86 -12.78 -29.69
CA SER A 64 12.23 -11.37 -29.73
C SER A 64 11.02 -10.46 -29.93
N LEU A 65 10.10 -10.84 -30.83
CA LEU A 65 8.82 -10.14 -31.03
C LEU A 65 7.92 -10.21 -29.78
N VAL A 66 7.85 -11.36 -29.10
CA VAL A 66 7.15 -11.50 -27.81
C VAL A 66 7.74 -10.57 -26.75
N ASN A 67 9.07 -10.48 -26.63
CA ASN A 67 9.72 -9.59 -25.66
C ASN A 67 9.52 -8.09 -25.99
N ARG A 68 9.51 -7.74 -27.28
CA ARG A 68 9.33 -6.36 -27.77
C ARG A 68 7.89 -5.86 -27.66
N PHE A 69 6.92 -6.62 -28.18
CA PHE A 69 5.54 -6.17 -28.34
C PHE A 69 4.55 -6.74 -27.33
N ARG A 70 4.82 -7.92 -26.75
CA ARG A 70 4.08 -8.49 -25.60
C ARG A 70 2.58 -8.66 -25.80
N THR A 71 2.13 -8.84 -27.04
CA THR A 71 0.74 -9.17 -27.35
C THR A 71 0.52 -10.70 -27.26
N PRO A 72 -0.70 -11.17 -26.95
CA PRO A 72 -1.00 -12.60 -26.99
C PRO A 72 -0.85 -13.16 -28.40
N TYR A 73 -1.04 -12.35 -29.44
CA TYR A 73 -0.80 -12.70 -30.84
C TYR A 73 0.62 -13.24 -31.08
N PHE A 74 1.66 -12.50 -30.68
CA PHE A 74 3.04 -12.98 -30.83
C PHE A 74 3.34 -14.20 -29.94
N THR A 75 2.65 -14.33 -28.80
CA THR A 75 2.77 -15.48 -27.90
C THR A 75 2.24 -16.76 -28.56
N VAL A 76 1.05 -16.68 -29.18
CA VAL A 76 0.47 -17.78 -29.97
C VAL A 76 1.33 -18.08 -31.20
N ALA A 77 1.78 -17.06 -31.93
CA ALA A 77 2.64 -17.24 -33.10
C ALA A 77 3.96 -17.95 -32.74
N HIS A 78 4.58 -17.63 -31.61
CA HIS A 78 5.78 -18.32 -31.13
C HIS A 78 5.52 -19.80 -30.82
N LEU A 79 4.37 -20.15 -30.23
CA LEU A 79 4.00 -21.56 -30.00
C LEU A 79 3.72 -22.32 -31.31
N VAL A 80 2.94 -21.72 -32.21
CA VAL A 80 2.54 -22.32 -33.50
C VAL A 80 3.73 -22.50 -34.45
N ILE A 81 4.70 -21.59 -34.44
CA ILE A 81 5.93 -21.68 -35.24
C ILE A 81 6.99 -22.53 -34.53
N GLY A 82 7.05 -22.47 -33.20
CA GLY A 82 8.04 -23.14 -32.39
C GLY A 82 7.88 -24.67 -32.31
N ALA A 83 6.65 -25.20 -32.27
CA ALA A 83 6.46 -26.65 -32.21
C ALA A 83 6.93 -27.38 -33.49
N PRO A 84 6.58 -26.95 -34.72
CA PRO A 84 7.17 -27.50 -35.95
C PRO A 84 8.69 -27.33 -36.03
N ALA A 85 9.22 -26.21 -35.50
CA ALA A 85 10.66 -25.97 -35.45
C ALA A 85 11.39 -26.95 -34.51
N ILE A 86 10.84 -27.23 -33.32
CA ILE A 86 11.38 -28.26 -32.41
C ILE A 86 11.30 -29.64 -33.05
N TYR A 87 10.17 -30.00 -33.65
CA TYR A 87 10.01 -31.28 -34.34
C TYR A 87 11.09 -31.47 -35.43
N TRP A 88 11.32 -30.46 -36.28
CA TRP A 88 12.35 -30.53 -37.32
C TRP A 88 13.78 -30.55 -36.74
N PHE A 89 14.06 -29.73 -35.72
CA PHE A 89 15.33 -29.72 -34.99
C PHE A 89 15.62 -31.11 -34.39
N THR A 90 14.64 -31.72 -33.74
CA THR A 90 14.75 -33.05 -33.12
C THR A 90 15.01 -34.13 -34.17
N LEU A 91 14.32 -34.12 -35.32
CA LEU A 91 14.58 -35.08 -36.39
C LEU A 91 16.06 -35.07 -36.81
N ILE A 92 16.64 -33.89 -37.03
CA ILE A 92 18.04 -33.75 -37.48
C ILE A 92 19.03 -34.17 -36.37
N VAL A 93 18.81 -33.72 -35.13
CA VAL A 93 19.71 -34.03 -34.01
C VAL A 93 19.66 -35.52 -33.64
N VAL A 94 18.50 -36.17 -33.77
CA VAL A 94 18.35 -37.61 -33.53
C VAL A 94 18.87 -38.45 -34.71
N SER A 95 18.78 -37.99 -35.96
CA SER A 95 19.33 -38.73 -37.11
C SER A 95 20.85 -38.70 -37.16
N GLU A 96 21.47 -37.56 -36.79
CA GLU A 96 22.93 -37.36 -36.89
C GLU A 96 23.69 -37.79 -35.61
N LEU A 97 23.06 -37.75 -34.42
CA LEU A 97 23.70 -38.11 -33.14
C LEU A 97 23.03 -39.34 -32.47
N SER A 98 22.76 -40.39 -33.24
CA SER A 98 22.32 -41.69 -32.71
C SER A 98 23.51 -42.63 -32.51
N PRO A 99 23.63 -43.35 -31.39
CA PRO A 99 22.72 -43.37 -30.23
C PRO A 99 22.86 -42.12 -29.35
N LEU A 100 21.75 -41.73 -28.72
CA LEU A 100 21.69 -40.55 -27.85
C LEU A 100 22.68 -40.66 -26.67
N GLY A 101 23.47 -39.60 -26.50
CA GLY A 101 24.31 -39.39 -25.31
C GLY A 101 24.11 -38.00 -24.68
N PRO A 102 24.92 -37.63 -23.68
CA PRO A 102 24.72 -36.40 -22.90
C PRO A 102 24.73 -35.11 -23.72
N ILE A 103 25.49 -35.06 -24.83
CA ILE A 103 25.58 -33.90 -25.71
C ILE A 103 24.28 -33.72 -26.51
N SER A 104 23.78 -34.79 -27.14
CA SER A 104 22.50 -34.77 -27.87
C SER A 104 21.31 -34.48 -26.94
N GLU A 105 21.29 -35.05 -25.73
CA GLU A 105 20.28 -34.70 -24.72
C GLU A 105 20.31 -33.22 -24.38
N TYR A 106 21.50 -32.65 -24.13
CA TYR A 106 21.65 -31.21 -23.84
C TYR A 106 21.15 -30.32 -25.00
N LEU A 107 21.49 -30.66 -26.24
CA LEU A 107 21.00 -29.97 -27.45
C LEU A 107 19.47 -30.02 -27.56
N LEU A 108 18.86 -31.18 -27.34
CA LEU A 108 17.40 -31.39 -27.44
C LEU A 108 16.64 -30.69 -26.31
N ASN A 109 17.22 -30.65 -25.11
CA ASN A 109 16.63 -29.99 -23.95
C ASN A 109 16.56 -28.47 -24.09
N LEU A 110 17.55 -27.82 -24.71
CA LEU A 110 17.63 -26.35 -24.76
C LEU A 110 16.45 -25.68 -25.52
N PRO A 111 16.10 -26.03 -26.77
CA PRO A 111 14.93 -25.47 -27.45
C PRO A 111 13.61 -25.87 -26.78
N THR A 112 13.54 -27.08 -26.22
CA THR A 112 12.36 -27.61 -25.50
C THR A 112 12.04 -26.80 -24.25
N ILE A 113 13.08 -26.41 -23.50
CA ILE A 113 12.98 -25.46 -22.38
C ILE A 113 12.69 -24.04 -22.89
N GLY A 114 13.31 -23.61 -23.99
CA GLY A 114 13.08 -22.29 -24.59
C GLY A 114 11.61 -22.05 -24.98
N LEU A 115 10.95 -23.01 -25.65
CA LEU A 115 9.55 -22.90 -26.04
C LEU A 115 8.57 -23.06 -24.86
N MET A 116 9.00 -23.72 -23.78
CA MET A 116 8.24 -23.74 -22.53
C MET A 116 8.32 -22.41 -21.77
N LEU A 117 9.49 -21.75 -21.77
CA LEU A 117 9.75 -20.52 -21.01
C LEU A 117 9.20 -19.27 -21.71
N VAL A 118 7.91 -19.30 -21.99
CA VAL A 118 7.16 -18.20 -22.63
C VAL A 118 6.26 -17.57 -21.58
N GLY A 119 6.72 -16.45 -21.00
CA GLY A 119 5.96 -15.70 -19.98
C GLY A 119 4.72 -15.01 -20.55
N GLY A 120 4.65 -14.88 -21.88
CA GLY A 120 3.52 -14.38 -22.65
C GLY A 120 3.15 -12.92 -22.37
N ALA A 121 1.95 -12.54 -22.80
CA ALA A 121 1.31 -11.25 -22.52
C ALA A 121 0.70 -11.16 -21.10
N ALA A 122 1.24 -11.90 -20.13
CA ALA A 122 0.54 -12.21 -18.89
C ALA A 122 0.44 -11.01 -17.93
N SER A 123 -0.77 -10.47 -17.79
CA SER A 123 -1.11 -9.47 -16.76
C SER A 123 -1.14 -10.05 -15.35
N THR A 124 -1.38 -11.35 -15.19
CA THR A 124 -1.47 -12.04 -13.90
C THR A 124 -0.74 -13.40 -13.91
N VAL A 125 -0.36 -13.88 -12.71
CA VAL A 125 0.31 -15.18 -12.52
C VAL A 125 -0.48 -16.35 -13.12
N ALA A 126 -1.82 -16.30 -13.11
CA ALA A 126 -2.65 -17.36 -13.70
C ALA A 126 -2.46 -17.46 -15.22
N TRP A 127 -2.35 -16.32 -15.92
CA TRP A 127 -2.04 -16.29 -17.35
C TRP A 127 -0.60 -16.71 -17.64
N SER A 128 0.38 -16.38 -16.79
CA SER A 128 1.75 -16.91 -16.93
C SER A 128 1.78 -18.43 -16.84
N LEU A 129 1.07 -19.02 -15.87
CA LEU A 129 0.97 -20.48 -15.71
C LEU A 129 0.34 -21.15 -16.95
N LEU A 130 -0.70 -20.53 -17.52
CA LEU A 130 -1.35 -21.01 -18.74
C LEU A 130 -0.40 -21.02 -19.94
N TRP A 131 0.36 -19.94 -20.17
CA TRP A 131 1.30 -19.90 -21.30
C TRP A 131 2.46 -20.90 -21.15
N ILE A 132 3.00 -21.05 -19.94
CA ILE A 132 4.10 -22.00 -19.67
C ILE A 132 3.60 -23.46 -19.78
N THR A 133 2.38 -23.77 -19.36
CA THR A 133 1.80 -25.12 -19.54
C THR A 133 1.51 -25.44 -21.01
N LEU A 134 0.98 -24.50 -21.78
CA LEU A 134 0.83 -24.68 -23.24
C LEU A 134 2.19 -24.83 -23.94
N GLY A 135 3.21 -24.07 -23.52
CA GLY A 135 4.58 -24.21 -24.01
C GLY A 135 5.19 -25.58 -23.73
N LEU A 136 5.03 -26.11 -22.51
CA LEU A 136 5.47 -27.46 -22.13
C LEU A 136 4.78 -28.56 -22.96
N ILE A 137 3.46 -28.46 -23.16
CA ILE A 137 2.69 -29.42 -23.95
C ILE A 137 3.14 -29.38 -25.43
N ALA A 138 3.30 -28.18 -25.98
CA ALA A 138 3.73 -27.98 -27.36
C ALA A 138 5.17 -28.48 -27.60
N SER A 139 6.10 -28.20 -26.68
CA SER A 139 7.50 -28.59 -26.85
C SER A 139 7.75 -30.08 -26.63
N GLN A 140 7.20 -30.67 -25.56
CA GLN A 140 7.31 -32.12 -25.31
C GLN A 140 6.55 -32.92 -26.37
N GLY A 141 5.39 -32.45 -26.84
CA GLY A 141 4.63 -33.10 -27.91
C GLY A 141 5.38 -33.14 -29.24
N ALA A 142 5.99 -32.01 -29.64
CA ALA A 142 6.83 -31.94 -30.83
C ALA A 142 8.08 -32.83 -30.72
N PHE A 143 8.75 -32.79 -29.57
CA PHE A 143 9.95 -33.60 -29.28
C PHE A 143 9.64 -35.10 -29.32
N ALA A 144 8.64 -35.56 -28.56
CA ALA A 144 8.30 -36.97 -28.48
C ALA A 144 7.79 -37.54 -29.83
N LEU A 145 7.06 -36.74 -30.62
CA LEU A 145 6.61 -37.15 -31.97
C LEU A 145 7.79 -37.34 -32.94
N ALA A 146 8.75 -36.41 -32.95
CA ALA A 146 9.94 -36.50 -33.79
C ALA A 146 10.86 -37.67 -33.38
N ALA A 147 11.05 -37.89 -32.09
CA ALA A 147 11.83 -39.02 -31.59
C ALA A 147 11.15 -40.36 -31.92
N TRP A 148 9.85 -40.49 -31.68
CA TRP A 148 9.06 -41.70 -31.98
C TRP A 148 9.13 -42.12 -33.45
N GLN A 149 9.13 -41.15 -34.36
CA GLN A 149 9.25 -41.43 -35.80
C GLN A 149 10.63 -42.00 -36.21
N LEU A 150 11.68 -41.80 -35.41
CA LEU A 150 13.04 -42.26 -35.71
C LEU A 150 13.48 -43.47 -34.87
N THR A 151 13.07 -43.57 -33.61
CA THR A 151 13.49 -44.65 -32.69
C THR A 151 12.37 -45.62 -32.30
N GLY A 152 11.11 -45.25 -32.52
CA GLY A 152 9.94 -45.99 -32.02
C GLY A 152 9.59 -45.73 -30.55
N ASP A 153 10.48 -45.06 -29.80
CA ASP A 153 10.26 -44.67 -28.41
C ASP A 153 9.68 -43.26 -28.29
N THR A 154 8.93 -42.98 -27.22
CA THR A 154 8.49 -41.62 -26.86
C THR A 154 9.29 -41.09 -25.66
N PRO A 155 10.57 -40.69 -25.82
CA PRO A 155 11.32 -40.05 -24.75
C PRO A 155 10.67 -38.71 -24.38
N LEU A 156 10.75 -38.35 -23.10
CA LEU A 156 10.27 -37.09 -22.57
C LEU A 156 11.42 -36.40 -21.83
N SER A 157 11.63 -35.10 -22.08
CA SER A 157 12.74 -34.35 -21.46
C SER A 157 12.53 -34.24 -19.94
N PRO A 158 13.36 -34.87 -19.08
CA PRO A 158 13.22 -34.75 -17.62
C PRO A 158 13.62 -33.35 -17.16
N ALA A 159 14.62 -32.76 -17.81
CA ALA A 159 15.12 -31.42 -17.54
C ALA A 159 14.02 -30.35 -17.70
N ALA A 160 13.17 -30.46 -18.74
CA ALA A 160 12.06 -29.53 -18.94
C ALA A 160 11.03 -29.61 -17.78
N TYR A 161 10.70 -30.80 -17.27
CA TYR A 161 9.82 -30.92 -16.10
C TYR A 161 10.45 -30.39 -14.81
N ILE A 162 11.76 -30.59 -14.61
CA ILE A 162 12.48 -30.02 -13.45
C ILE A 162 12.45 -28.49 -13.50
N VAL A 163 12.73 -27.88 -14.66
CA VAL A 163 12.64 -26.42 -14.85
C VAL A 163 11.20 -25.93 -14.70
N PHE A 164 10.21 -26.66 -15.20
CA PHE A 164 8.78 -26.35 -15.00
C PHE A 164 8.43 -26.28 -13.51
N VAL A 165 8.76 -27.31 -12.73
CA VAL A 165 8.51 -27.36 -11.27
C VAL A 165 9.27 -26.24 -10.54
N ALA A 166 10.50 -25.94 -10.93
CA ALA A 166 11.26 -24.82 -10.37
C ALA A 166 10.57 -23.47 -10.63
N VAL A 167 10.05 -23.24 -11.83
CA VAL A 167 9.28 -22.02 -12.16
C VAL A 167 7.96 -21.96 -11.39
N LEU A 168 7.25 -23.08 -11.23
CA LEU A 168 6.06 -23.16 -10.36
C LEU A 168 6.41 -22.78 -8.91
N ALA A 169 7.51 -23.29 -8.36
CA ALA A 169 7.97 -22.99 -7.01
C ALA A 169 8.31 -21.50 -6.84
N VAL A 170 9.01 -20.89 -7.79
CA VAL A 170 9.31 -19.45 -7.80
C VAL A 170 8.02 -18.61 -7.85
N LEU A 171 7.07 -18.95 -8.73
CA LEU A 171 5.77 -18.29 -8.81
C LEU A 171 4.95 -18.44 -7.51
N PHE A 172 5.04 -19.60 -6.85
CA PHE A 172 4.39 -19.85 -5.56
C PHE A 172 5.03 -19.02 -4.44
N ILE A 173 6.36 -18.93 -4.36
CA ILE A 173 7.11 -18.12 -3.38
C ILE A 173 6.82 -16.63 -3.57
N LEU A 174 6.74 -16.14 -4.81
CA LEU A 174 6.34 -14.76 -5.11
C LEU A 174 4.88 -14.47 -4.73
N ARG A 175 3.99 -15.48 -4.82
CA ARG A 175 2.59 -15.37 -4.40
C ARG A 175 2.40 -15.48 -2.88
N SER A 176 3.21 -16.28 -2.18
CA SER A 176 3.14 -16.45 -0.73
C SER A 176 3.75 -15.27 0.02
N SER A 177 4.90 -14.75 -0.43
CA SER A 177 5.52 -13.53 0.10
C SER A 177 4.60 -12.32 -0.02
N GLN A 178 3.90 -12.12 -1.15
CA GLN A 178 2.88 -11.07 -1.29
C GLN A 178 1.69 -11.22 -0.32
N ARG A 179 1.33 -12.45 0.07
CA ARG A 179 0.32 -12.71 1.12
C ARG A 179 0.87 -12.42 2.52
N GLY A 180 2.14 -12.75 2.79
CA GLY A 180 2.82 -12.46 4.05
C GLY A 180 2.97 -10.97 4.33
N VAL A 181 3.50 -10.21 3.37
CA VAL A 181 3.69 -8.74 3.48
C VAL A 181 2.37 -8.03 3.82
N ARG A 182 1.23 -8.48 3.26
CA ARG A 182 -0.09 -7.93 3.59
C ARG A 182 -0.49 -8.10 5.07
N ARG A 183 -0.06 -9.16 5.76
CA ARG A 183 -0.29 -9.33 7.21
C ARG A 183 0.72 -8.53 8.03
N VAL A 184 1.99 -8.54 7.62
CA VAL A 184 3.06 -7.85 8.37
C VAL A 184 2.86 -6.32 8.35
N GLN A 185 2.44 -5.73 7.23
CA GLN A 185 2.15 -4.28 7.18
C GLN A 185 1.03 -3.85 8.13
N SER A 186 -0.02 -4.65 8.32
CA SER A 186 -1.08 -4.32 9.30
C SER A 186 -0.63 -4.42 10.75
N HIS A 187 0.38 -5.24 11.07
CA HIS A 187 0.98 -5.24 12.40
C HIS A 187 1.97 -4.09 12.58
N LEU A 188 2.78 -3.77 11.57
CA LEU A 188 3.73 -2.65 11.64
C LEU A 188 3.06 -1.28 11.72
N HIS A 189 1.95 -1.05 10.99
CA HIS A 189 1.21 0.22 11.13
C HIS A 189 0.42 0.32 12.44
N ARG A 190 -0.02 -0.79 13.03
CA ARG A 190 -0.59 -0.77 14.38
C ARG A 190 0.50 -0.47 15.40
N ALA A 191 1.57 -1.26 15.45
CA ALA A 191 2.70 -1.05 16.34
C ALA A 191 3.29 0.36 16.24
N ALA A 192 3.46 0.94 15.03
CA ALA A 192 3.95 2.30 14.88
C ALA A 192 2.97 3.37 15.41
N ARG A 193 1.65 3.18 15.24
CA ARG A 193 0.64 4.09 15.78
C ARG A 193 0.51 3.95 17.30
N ASP A 194 0.65 2.74 17.81
CA ASP A 194 0.56 2.44 19.24
C ASP A 194 1.83 2.94 19.97
N ASP A 195 3.00 2.92 19.32
CA ASP A 195 4.27 3.55 19.74
C ASP A 195 4.19 5.09 19.70
N GLU A 196 3.61 5.68 18.64
CA GLU A 196 3.33 7.11 18.54
C GLU A 196 2.41 7.58 19.69
N PHE A 197 1.32 6.85 19.96
CA PHE A 197 0.44 7.12 21.11
C PHE A 197 1.15 6.94 22.48
N ALA A 198 2.04 5.96 22.61
CA ALA A 198 2.84 5.80 23.83
C ALA A 198 3.80 6.98 24.04
N SER A 199 4.46 7.45 22.98
CA SER A 199 5.38 8.60 23.03
C SER A 199 4.65 9.90 23.44
N LEU A 200 3.43 10.11 22.96
CA LEU A 200 2.60 11.26 23.33
C LEU A 200 2.19 11.21 24.81
N ARG A 201 1.82 10.03 25.34
CA ARG A 201 1.52 9.86 26.77
C ARG A 201 2.73 10.15 27.65
N TYR A 202 3.89 9.56 27.33
CA TYR A 202 5.13 9.84 28.06
C TYR A 202 5.53 11.33 28.03
N GLY A 203 5.29 12.02 26.92
CA GLY A 203 5.51 13.47 26.82
C GLY A 203 4.61 14.26 27.78
N ILE A 204 3.30 13.95 27.81
CA ILE A 204 2.33 14.59 28.69
C ILE A 204 2.63 14.32 30.17
N GLU A 205 2.94 13.07 30.53
CA GLU A 205 3.32 12.69 31.90
C GLU A 205 4.59 13.41 32.37
N ALA A 206 5.62 13.50 31.52
CA ALA A 206 6.87 14.21 31.83
C ALA A 206 6.66 15.73 31.98
N THR A 207 5.87 16.35 31.10
CA THR A 207 5.55 17.79 31.20
C THR A 207 4.70 18.08 32.45
N SER A 208 3.72 17.23 32.77
CA SER A 208 2.91 17.38 33.99
C SER A 208 3.78 17.27 35.25
N ALA A 209 4.67 16.27 35.31
CA ALA A 209 5.58 16.10 36.44
C ALA A 209 6.53 17.30 36.62
N ALA A 210 7.03 17.88 35.53
CA ALA A 210 7.86 19.09 35.58
C ALA A 210 7.08 20.31 36.12
N VAL A 211 5.88 20.59 35.60
CA VAL A 211 5.05 21.72 36.03
C VAL A 211 4.62 21.58 37.50
N MET A 212 4.23 20.38 37.94
CA MET A 212 3.96 20.10 39.36
C MET A 212 5.18 20.36 40.23
N HIS A 213 6.35 19.87 39.84
CA HIS A 213 7.58 19.98 40.61
C HIS A 213 8.08 21.43 40.73
N ASP A 214 8.09 22.18 39.63
CA ASP A 214 8.53 23.58 39.62
C ASP A 214 7.59 24.49 40.42
N THR A 215 6.27 24.24 40.36
CA THR A 215 5.29 25.02 41.13
C THR A 215 5.40 24.73 42.63
N VAL A 216 5.54 23.45 43.02
CA VAL A 216 5.75 23.05 44.43
C VAL A 216 7.07 23.60 44.97
N LEU A 217 8.18 23.52 44.22
CA LEU A 217 9.45 24.12 44.62
C LEU A 217 9.36 25.64 44.76
N SER A 218 8.66 26.32 43.84
CA SER A 218 8.43 27.76 43.90
C SER A 218 7.67 28.18 45.17
N HIS A 219 6.58 27.48 45.50
CA HIS A 219 5.82 27.72 46.73
C HIS A 219 6.66 27.44 47.99
N LEU A 220 7.40 26.33 48.04
CA LEU A 220 8.27 25.98 49.17
C LEU A 220 9.40 27.02 49.35
N ALA A 221 10.00 27.50 48.26
CA ALA A 221 10.99 28.57 48.31
C ALA A 221 10.40 29.90 48.78
N ALA A 222 9.17 30.24 48.36
CA ALA A 222 8.48 31.45 48.83
C ALA A 222 8.13 31.38 50.33
N ILE A 223 7.70 30.21 50.82
CA ILE A 223 7.47 29.97 52.26
C ILE A 223 8.78 30.06 53.05
N ALA A 224 9.86 29.43 52.57
CA ALA A 224 11.15 29.41 53.26
C ALA A 224 11.83 30.79 53.37
N ASN A 225 11.51 31.72 52.47
CA ASN A 225 12.01 33.11 52.49
C ASN A 225 11.04 34.10 53.15
N ALA A 226 9.89 33.65 53.67
CA ALA A 226 8.96 34.52 54.38
C ALA A 226 9.52 34.93 55.77
N PRO A 227 9.35 36.19 56.21
CA PRO A 227 9.80 36.63 57.53
C PRO A 227 9.00 35.94 58.65
N TYR A 228 9.66 35.63 59.76
CA TYR A 228 9.05 34.97 60.93
C TYR A 228 7.84 35.76 61.47
N GLY A 229 6.65 35.20 61.28
CA GLY A 229 5.38 35.80 61.66
C GLY A 229 4.20 35.08 61.02
N ALA A 230 3.02 35.72 61.00
CA ALA A 230 1.91 35.24 60.20
C ALA A 230 2.22 35.43 58.70
N MET A 231 1.96 34.41 57.88
CA MET A 231 2.22 34.45 56.44
C MET A 231 1.39 35.56 55.78
N ASN A 232 1.99 36.33 54.87
CA ASN A 232 1.32 37.41 54.16
C ASN A 232 0.11 36.86 53.38
N GLU A 233 -1.08 37.41 53.65
CA GLU A 233 -2.33 36.95 53.02
C GLU A 233 -2.27 36.91 51.49
N LYS A 234 -1.51 37.80 50.84
CA LYS A 234 -1.35 37.80 49.38
C LYS A 234 -0.68 36.50 48.91
N LEU A 235 0.44 36.14 49.53
CA LEU A 235 1.16 34.90 49.25
C LEU A 235 0.32 33.68 49.63
N GLN A 236 -0.43 33.75 50.75
CA GLN A 236 -1.35 32.68 51.14
C GLN A 236 -2.48 32.46 50.11
N ARG A 237 -3.04 33.54 49.53
CA ARG A 237 -4.04 33.45 48.45
C ARG A 237 -3.45 32.92 47.14
N GLU A 238 -2.24 33.36 46.78
CA GLU A 238 -1.53 32.90 45.57
C GLU A 238 -1.21 31.40 45.67
N ILE A 239 -0.56 30.96 46.75
CA ILE A 239 -0.27 29.54 47.01
C ILE A 239 -1.57 28.72 47.07
N LYS A 240 -2.62 29.20 47.77
CA LYS A 240 -3.88 28.46 47.88
C LYS A 240 -4.56 28.27 46.52
N ARG A 241 -4.62 29.31 45.68
CA ARG A 241 -5.22 29.22 44.34
C ARG A 241 -4.46 28.24 43.44
N ASP A 242 -3.13 28.36 43.42
CA ASP A 242 -2.29 27.50 42.58
C ASP A 242 -2.31 26.05 43.09
N LEU A 243 -2.44 25.83 44.41
CA LEU A 243 -2.64 24.51 45.02
C LEU A 243 -4.03 23.93 44.74
N GLU A 244 -5.07 24.77 44.65
CA GLU A 244 -6.42 24.34 44.22
C GLU A 244 -6.40 23.83 42.78
N VAL A 245 -5.63 24.45 41.89
CA VAL A 245 -5.39 23.98 40.51
C VAL A 245 -4.57 22.67 40.46
N LEU A 246 -3.66 22.44 41.42
CA LEU A 246 -2.79 21.25 41.46
C LEU A 246 -3.38 20.04 42.20
N ILE A 247 -4.32 20.25 43.12
CA ILE A 247 -4.96 19.20 43.94
C ILE A 247 -6.41 18.93 43.51
N GLY A 248 -7.04 19.85 42.76
CA GLY A 248 -8.40 19.68 42.23
C GLY A 248 -8.54 18.45 41.34
N GLU A 249 -9.63 17.70 41.52
CA GLU A 249 -9.93 16.50 40.70
C GLU A 249 -10.21 16.84 39.23
N GLU A 250 -10.35 18.11 38.85
CA GLU A 250 -10.64 18.59 37.48
C GLU A 250 -9.68 18.02 36.41
N TRP A 251 -8.40 17.81 36.75
CA TRP A 251 -7.41 17.23 35.83
C TRP A 251 -7.62 15.73 35.56
N LEU A 252 -8.38 15.03 36.42
CA LEU A 252 -8.64 13.59 36.33
C LEU A 252 -10.11 13.24 36.04
N SER A 253 -11.06 14.09 36.43
CA SER A 253 -12.51 13.86 36.28
C SER A 253 -13.02 14.06 34.86
N SER A 254 -12.25 14.75 34.01
CA SER A 254 -12.55 15.02 32.59
C SER A 254 -12.59 13.77 31.67
N ALA A 255 -12.60 12.56 32.24
CA ALA A 255 -12.45 11.29 31.53
C ALA A 255 -13.70 10.38 31.54
N ALA A 256 -14.80 10.71 32.25
CA ALA A 256 -15.98 9.85 32.32
C ALA A 256 -17.34 10.56 32.55
N SER A 257 -18.22 10.50 31.54
CA SER A 257 -19.71 10.56 31.57
C SER A 257 -20.46 11.76 32.20
N ASP A 258 -21.20 12.47 31.34
CA ASP A 258 -22.63 12.86 31.37
C ASP A 258 -23.39 12.93 32.74
N GLU A 259 -24.21 13.95 33.06
CA GLU A 259 -24.36 15.31 32.47
C GLU A 259 -24.71 16.40 33.56
N PRO A 260 -25.81 17.20 33.58
CA PRO A 260 -25.78 18.66 33.84
C PRO A 260 -26.25 19.15 35.24
N ASP A 261 -25.97 20.36 35.72
CA ASP A 261 -24.99 21.43 35.36
C ASP A 261 -24.76 22.33 36.62
N ASP A 262 -24.19 23.54 36.68
CA ASP A 262 -23.84 24.65 35.75
C ASP A 262 -22.31 24.90 35.67
N ALA A 263 -21.75 25.66 34.72
CA ALA A 263 -22.31 26.27 33.50
C ALA A 263 -21.46 25.87 32.28
N ARG A 264 -21.87 24.81 31.59
CA ARG A 264 -21.09 24.16 30.53
C ARG A 264 -21.15 24.89 29.19
N PHE A 265 -20.11 24.65 28.39
CA PHE A 265 -20.15 24.88 26.96
C PHE A 265 -21.19 23.94 26.31
N ASP A 266 -22.34 24.48 25.93
CA ASP A 266 -23.33 23.74 25.16
C ASP A 266 -22.83 23.46 23.74
N TRP A 267 -22.25 22.27 23.55
CA TRP A 267 -21.84 21.79 22.24
C TRP A 267 -23.04 21.50 21.32
N GLN A 268 -24.27 21.40 21.84
CA GLN A 268 -25.47 21.15 21.03
C GLN A 268 -25.81 22.36 20.14
N GLY A 269 -25.53 23.58 20.61
CA GLY A 269 -25.52 24.79 19.79
C GLY A 269 -24.41 24.88 18.73
N SER A 270 -23.48 23.92 18.64
CA SER A 270 -22.33 24.01 17.73
C SER A 270 -22.66 23.64 16.27
N PRO A 271 -21.93 24.21 15.28
CA PRO A 271 -21.98 23.77 13.90
C PRO A 271 -21.58 22.29 13.69
N LEU A 272 -20.82 21.71 14.63
CA LEU A 272 -20.45 20.29 14.60
C LEU A 272 -21.62 19.40 15.03
N TYR A 273 -22.35 19.74 16.10
CA TYR A 273 -23.57 19.05 16.48
C TYR A 273 -24.62 19.13 15.38
N THR A 274 -24.77 20.29 14.75
CA THR A 274 -25.67 20.45 13.58
C THR A 274 -25.30 19.46 12.46
N ALA A 275 -24.01 19.36 12.11
CA ALA A 275 -23.54 18.42 11.10
C ALA A 275 -23.79 16.94 11.45
N ILE A 276 -23.65 16.57 12.74
CA ILE A 276 -23.85 15.20 13.23
C ILE A 276 -25.34 14.85 13.32
N SER A 277 -26.18 15.76 13.81
CA SER A 277 -27.64 15.57 13.92
C SER A 277 -28.30 15.48 12.54
N GLU A 278 -27.89 16.31 11.57
CA GLU A 278 -28.33 16.20 10.17
C GLU A 278 -27.91 14.85 9.54
N ALA A 279 -26.74 14.31 9.88
CA ALA A 279 -26.32 13.00 9.40
C ALA A 279 -27.10 11.84 10.06
N ARG A 280 -27.35 11.93 11.38
CA ARG A 280 -28.22 10.97 12.11
C ARG A 280 -29.65 10.97 11.57
N ALA A 281 -30.18 12.13 11.15
CA ALA A 281 -31.47 12.24 10.48
C ALA A 281 -31.51 11.61 9.06
N LEU A 282 -30.35 11.25 8.49
CA LEU A 282 -30.20 10.48 7.26
C LEU A 282 -29.82 9.01 7.53
N GLU A 283 -30.24 8.49 8.69
CA GLU A 283 -30.03 7.11 9.16
C GLU A 283 -28.55 6.69 9.36
N LEU A 284 -27.61 7.65 9.37
CA LEU A 284 -26.20 7.35 9.71
C LEU A 284 -26.05 7.19 11.23
N ALA A 285 -25.67 6.00 11.68
CA ALA A 285 -25.23 5.82 13.07
C ALA A 285 -23.87 6.50 13.25
N VAL A 286 -23.86 7.64 13.95
CA VAL A 286 -22.64 8.40 14.27
C VAL A 286 -22.34 8.26 15.76
N GLU A 287 -21.27 7.54 16.07
CA GLU A 287 -20.65 7.52 17.41
C GLU A 287 -19.75 8.77 17.54
N VAL A 288 -19.69 9.36 18.74
CA VAL A 288 -18.97 10.61 19.00
C VAL A 288 -18.12 10.45 20.26
N THR A 289 -16.84 10.76 20.18
CA THR A 289 -15.86 10.48 21.23
C THR A 289 -14.89 11.66 21.45
N GLY A 290 -14.28 11.75 22.64
CA GLY A 290 -13.21 12.71 22.94
C GLY A 290 -13.67 14.09 23.47
N ASP A 291 -12.79 15.08 23.36
CA ASP A 291 -12.90 16.40 23.99
C ASP A 291 -13.83 17.32 23.17
N LEU A 292 -15.12 17.28 23.45
CA LEU A 292 -16.13 18.18 22.87
C LEU A 292 -16.03 19.62 23.43
N ALA A 293 -15.48 19.80 24.63
CA ALA A 293 -15.27 21.13 25.22
C ALA A 293 -14.22 21.92 24.43
N ALA A 294 -13.27 21.25 23.75
CA ALA A 294 -12.30 21.88 22.85
C ALA A 294 -12.92 22.82 21.82
N LEU A 295 -14.14 22.53 21.35
CA LEU A 295 -14.83 23.33 20.34
C LEU A 295 -15.09 24.78 20.80
N SER A 296 -15.09 25.05 22.11
CA SER A 296 -15.15 26.40 22.69
C SER A 296 -13.91 27.26 22.41
N ARG A 297 -12.75 26.63 22.16
CA ARG A 297 -11.48 27.31 21.84
C ARG A 297 -11.37 27.73 20.36
N LEU A 298 -12.37 27.42 19.54
CA LEU A 298 -12.43 27.88 18.15
C LEU A 298 -13.07 29.25 18.04
N ASP A 299 -12.47 30.12 17.23
CA ASP A 299 -13.12 31.36 16.84
C ASP A 299 -14.35 31.11 15.94
N ALA A 300 -15.17 32.14 15.74
CA ALA A 300 -16.37 32.05 14.91
C ALA A 300 -16.09 31.57 13.48
N ARG A 301 -14.90 31.88 12.91
CA ARG A 301 -14.48 31.40 11.58
C ARG A 301 -14.10 29.92 11.62
N GLY A 302 -13.27 29.50 12.57
CA GLY A 302 -12.88 28.11 12.76
C GLY A 302 -14.08 27.19 12.96
N SER A 303 -15.02 27.59 13.83
CA SER A 303 -16.26 26.85 14.09
C SER A 303 -17.17 26.76 12.84
N ALA A 304 -17.36 27.87 12.11
CA ALA A 304 -18.12 27.91 10.85
C ALA A 304 -17.43 27.19 9.67
N ALA A 305 -16.11 26.97 9.73
CA ALA A 305 -15.38 26.15 8.79
C ALA A 305 -15.53 24.65 9.12
N LEU A 306 -15.42 24.28 10.39
CA LEU A 306 -15.36 22.90 10.88
C LEU A 306 -16.67 22.12 10.72
N GLY A 307 -17.80 22.68 11.16
CA GLY A 307 -19.10 21.99 11.09
C GLY A 307 -19.47 21.54 9.67
N PRO A 308 -19.50 22.45 8.67
CA PRO A 308 -19.77 22.10 7.28
C PRO A 308 -18.71 21.18 6.65
N ALA A 309 -17.47 21.19 7.13
CA ALA A 309 -16.44 20.25 6.69
C ALA A 309 -16.76 18.82 7.15
N VAL A 310 -17.09 18.63 8.43
CA VAL A 310 -17.51 17.33 8.98
C VAL A 310 -18.82 16.86 8.36
N LYS A 311 -19.79 17.75 8.13
CA LYS A 311 -21.04 17.44 7.39
C LYS A 311 -20.74 16.81 6.03
N GLN A 312 -19.81 17.38 5.28
CA GLN A 312 -19.44 16.87 3.96
C GLN A 312 -18.69 15.52 4.03
N CYS A 313 -17.94 15.26 5.11
CA CYS A 313 -17.37 13.94 5.39
C CYS A 313 -18.48 12.91 5.67
N LEU A 314 -19.41 13.19 6.59
CA LEU A 314 -20.51 12.28 6.95
C LEU A 314 -21.46 11.99 5.77
N LEU A 315 -21.80 13.01 4.98
CA LEU A 315 -22.56 12.84 3.73
C LEU A 315 -21.85 11.93 2.72
N ASN A 316 -20.52 11.91 2.71
CA ASN A 316 -19.73 11.01 1.86
C ASN A 316 -19.62 9.60 2.44
N VAL A 317 -19.74 9.40 3.75
CA VAL A 317 -19.97 8.07 4.33
C VAL A 317 -21.27 7.51 3.76
N ILE A 318 -22.39 8.21 3.95
CA ILE A 318 -23.73 7.81 3.45
C ILE A 318 -23.71 7.50 1.95
N LYS A 319 -23.14 8.39 1.13
CA LYS A 319 -23.13 8.24 -0.34
C LYS A 319 -22.13 7.20 -0.86
N HIS A 320 -21.02 6.94 -0.17
CA HIS A 320 -19.88 6.23 -0.78
C HIS A 320 -19.25 5.12 0.06
N SER A 321 -19.35 5.09 1.39
CA SER A 321 -18.75 4.00 2.19
C SER A 321 -19.42 2.65 1.90
N GLY A 322 -20.75 2.63 1.75
CA GLY A 322 -21.54 1.39 1.77
C GLY A 322 -21.86 0.87 3.18
N THR A 323 -21.64 1.69 4.21
CA THR A 323 -21.95 1.42 5.62
C THR A 323 -22.71 2.60 6.22
N MET A 324 -23.78 2.36 6.99
CA MET A 324 -24.50 3.40 7.72
C MET A 324 -23.92 3.60 9.13
N GLN A 325 -22.60 3.59 9.25
CA GLN A 325 -21.84 3.72 10.51
C GLN A 325 -20.61 4.62 10.31
N ALA A 326 -20.40 5.55 11.25
CA ALA A 326 -19.22 6.41 11.33
C ALA A 326 -18.86 6.73 12.79
N GLU A 327 -17.58 6.97 13.05
CA GLU A 327 -17.07 7.53 14.31
C GLU A 327 -16.60 8.98 14.06
N VAL A 328 -16.85 9.88 15.02
CA VAL A 328 -16.35 11.26 15.05
C VAL A 328 -15.64 11.51 16.37
N ALA A 329 -14.31 11.43 16.37
CA ALA A 329 -13.48 11.69 17.54
C ALA A 329 -12.97 13.14 17.53
N VAL A 330 -13.10 13.86 18.64
CA VAL A 330 -12.62 15.24 18.82
C VAL A 330 -11.46 15.27 19.81
N PHE A 331 -10.42 16.04 19.50
CA PHE A 331 -9.22 16.18 20.32
C PHE A 331 -8.85 17.65 20.47
N GLY A 332 -8.68 18.10 21.71
CA GLY A 332 -8.18 19.44 22.03
C GLY A 332 -6.67 19.45 22.27
N SER A 333 -5.96 20.30 21.53
CA SER A 333 -4.62 20.82 21.88
C SER A 333 -4.77 22.28 22.32
N PRO A 334 -3.81 22.89 23.05
CA PRO A 334 -3.79 24.34 23.24
C PRO A 334 -3.82 25.12 21.92
N ASP A 335 -3.08 24.66 20.91
CA ASP A 335 -2.92 25.36 19.63
C ASP A 335 -3.95 25.00 18.55
N GLU A 336 -4.54 23.80 18.59
CA GLU A 336 -5.47 23.32 17.56
C GLU A 336 -6.56 22.39 18.09
N VAL A 337 -7.76 22.48 17.53
CA VAL A 337 -8.81 21.48 17.69
C VAL A 337 -8.78 20.54 16.48
N SER A 338 -8.66 19.25 16.74
CA SER A 338 -8.62 18.20 15.74
C SER A 338 -9.92 17.38 15.78
N VAL A 339 -10.51 17.12 14.61
CA VAL A 339 -11.66 16.21 14.45
C VAL A 339 -11.31 15.12 13.45
N LEU A 340 -11.42 13.87 13.89
CA LEU A 340 -11.21 12.67 13.11
C LEU A 340 -12.55 12.01 12.78
N VAL A 341 -12.91 11.95 11.50
CA VAL A 341 -14.08 11.21 11.01
C VAL A 341 -13.60 9.87 10.44
N VAL A 342 -14.18 8.74 10.88
CA VAL A 342 -13.82 7.39 10.43
C VAL A 342 -15.05 6.66 9.89
N ASP A 343 -14.91 6.01 8.72
CA ASP A 343 -15.83 5.00 8.20
C ASP A 343 -15.13 3.64 8.07
N SER A 344 -15.86 2.54 8.27
CA SER A 344 -15.37 1.16 8.10
C SER A 344 -15.84 0.50 6.79
N GLY A 345 -16.18 1.32 5.78
CA GLY A 345 -16.76 0.86 4.52
C GLY A 345 -15.75 0.47 3.45
N LYS A 346 -16.15 0.63 2.18
CA LYS A 346 -15.39 0.11 1.04
C LYS A 346 -14.14 0.90 0.67
N GLY A 347 -13.94 2.11 1.21
CA GLY A 347 -12.81 3.00 0.90
C GLY A 347 -12.67 3.38 -0.58
N PHE A 348 -11.60 4.08 -0.95
CA PHE A 348 -11.27 4.42 -2.34
C PHE A 348 -9.76 4.57 -2.57
N HIS A 349 -9.33 4.52 -3.84
CA HIS A 349 -7.96 4.84 -4.23
C HIS A 349 -7.81 6.36 -4.46
N GLU A 350 -6.89 6.96 -3.71
CA GLU A 350 -6.64 8.41 -3.69
C GLU A 350 -6.27 9.01 -5.08
N ALA A 351 -5.70 8.19 -5.97
CA ALA A 351 -5.22 8.57 -7.30
C ALA A 351 -6.21 8.27 -8.44
N GLU A 352 -7.39 7.67 -8.16
CA GLU A 352 -8.36 7.21 -9.16
C GLU A 352 -9.68 8.02 -9.15
N THR A 353 -9.73 9.14 -8.42
CA THR A 353 -10.95 9.93 -8.24
C THR A 353 -11.21 10.90 -9.38
N GLY A 354 -12.24 10.61 -10.19
CA GLY A 354 -12.82 11.56 -11.15
C GLY A 354 -13.53 12.75 -10.50
N GLU A 355 -14.08 13.64 -11.32
CA GLU A 355 -14.50 15.01 -10.96
C GLU A 355 -15.43 15.09 -9.74
N ASP A 356 -16.47 14.26 -9.65
CA ASP A 356 -17.40 14.21 -8.49
C ASP A 356 -16.69 14.04 -7.15
N ARG A 357 -15.57 13.31 -7.11
CA ARG A 357 -14.82 13.02 -5.87
C ARG A 357 -13.66 13.98 -5.62
N LEU A 358 -13.22 14.72 -6.63
CA LEU A 358 -12.35 15.89 -6.44
C LEU A 358 -13.08 17.01 -5.67
N GLY A 359 -14.41 17.10 -5.83
CA GLY A 359 -15.27 18.07 -5.12
C GLY A 359 -15.10 18.08 -3.60
N LEU A 360 -15.08 16.91 -2.94
CA LEU A 360 -14.78 16.81 -1.49
C LEU A 360 -13.42 17.44 -1.17
N ARG A 361 -12.38 16.98 -1.88
CA ARG A 361 -10.99 17.28 -1.56
C ARG A 361 -10.70 18.77 -1.72
N GLN A 362 -11.28 19.41 -2.73
CA GLN A 362 -11.13 20.86 -2.93
C GLN A 362 -12.03 21.67 -1.99
N SER A 363 -13.30 21.30 -1.80
CA SER A 363 -14.24 22.11 -1.00
C SER A 363 -13.97 22.08 0.51
N VAL A 364 -13.65 20.90 1.06
CA VAL A 364 -13.33 20.75 2.50
C VAL A 364 -11.95 21.32 2.80
N ARG A 365 -10.93 20.96 2.01
CA ARG A 365 -9.57 21.46 2.25
C ARG A 365 -9.49 22.97 2.11
N ARG A 366 -10.02 23.57 1.03
CA ARG A 366 -10.02 25.04 0.84
C ARG A 366 -10.74 25.77 1.98
N ARG A 367 -11.86 25.23 2.49
CA ARG A 367 -12.60 25.82 3.62
C ARG A 367 -11.78 25.86 4.91
N ILE A 368 -10.98 24.81 5.15
CA ILE A 368 -10.15 24.67 6.34
C ILE A 368 -8.81 25.43 6.19
N GLU A 369 -8.21 25.44 4.99
CA GLU A 369 -7.05 26.28 4.64
C GLU A 369 -7.35 27.79 4.81
N LEU A 370 -8.58 28.23 4.54
CA LEU A 370 -9.03 29.61 4.76
C LEU A 370 -9.07 30.04 6.25
N VAL A 371 -8.97 29.10 7.18
CA VAL A 371 -8.81 29.35 8.64
C VAL A 371 -7.47 28.83 9.16
N SER A 372 -6.45 28.76 8.29
CA SER A 372 -5.10 28.25 8.59
C SER A 372 -5.03 26.81 9.12
N GLY A 373 -6.11 26.03 8.95
CA GLY A 373 -6.18 24.64 9.35
C GLY A 373 -5.62 23.67 8.30
N THR A 374 -5.59 22.37 8.64
CA THR A 374 -5.11 21.31 7.75
C THR A 374 -6.12 20.17 7.60
N VAL A 375 -6.09 19.47 6.45
CA VAL A 375 -6.95 18.30 6.19
C VAL A 375 -6.15 17.15 5.59
N GLN A 376 -6.02 16.08 6.37
CA GLN A 376 -5.37 14.83 6.02
C GLN A 376 -6.43 13.75 5.80
N VAL A 377 -6.27 12.94 4.75
CA VAL A 377 -7.24 11.91 4.34
C VAL A 377 -6.48 10.63 4.05
N TRP A 378 -6.87 9.54 4.71
CA TRP A 378 -6.39 8.19 4.45
C TRP A 378 -7.57 7.34 4.04
N SER A 379 -7.55 6.77 2.83
CA SER A 379 -8.56 5.79 2.40
C SER A 379 -7.86 4.57 1.81
N THR A 380 -8.37 3.38 2.10
CA THR A 380 -7.83 2.12 1.54
C THR A 380 -8.99 1.21 1.14
N PRO A 381 -9.08 0.77 -0.14
CA PRO A 381 -10.18 -0.08 -0.57
C PRO A 381 -10.31 -1.37 0.24
N GLY A 382 -11.50 -1.57 0.81
CA GLY A 382 -11.84 -2.66 1.73
C GLY A 382 -11.52 -2.41 3.21
N PHE A 383 -11.10 -1.20 3.60
CA PHE A 383 -10.73 -0.82 4.96
C PHE A 383 -11.24 0.59 5.35
N GLY A 384 -12.22 1.12 4.63
CA GLY A 384 -12.84 2.41 4.95
C GLY A 384 -11.99 3.66 4.65
N THR A 385 -12.32 4.75 5.34
CA THR A 385 -11.69 6.07 5.24
C THR A 385 -11.53 6.69 6.62
N SER A 386 -10.45 7.44 6.81
CA SER A 386 -10.24 8.33 7.95
C SER A 386 -9.91 9.73 7.44
N VAL A 387 -10.56 10.75 7.98
CA VAL A 387 -10.33 12.16 7.64
C VAL A 387 -10.02 12.92 8.92
N MET A 388 -8.78 13.40 9.07
CA MET A 388 -8.38 14.31 10.14
C MET A 388 -8.48 15.74 9.63
N ILE A 389 -9.29 16.55 10.31
CA ILE A 389 -9.42 17.98 10.11
C ILE A 389 -8.82 18.65 11.34
N ARG A 390 -7.91 19.60 11.16
CA ARG A 390 -7.35 20.40 12.26
C ARG A 390 -7.59 21.88 12.03
N VAL A 391 -7.97 22.61 13.06
CA VAL A 391 -8.27 24.05 13.01
C VAL A 391 -7.60 24.74 14.21
N PRO A 392 -6.81 25.82 14.02
CA PRO A 392 -6.18 26.53 15.12
C PRO A 392 -7.18 27.09 16.13
N THR A 393 -6.78 27.13 17.40
CA THR A 393 -7.53 27.83 18.46
C THR A 393 -7.43 29.35 18.30
N SER A 394 -8.27 30.09 19.02
CA SER A 394 -8.27 31.55 19.04
C SER A 394 -6.99 32.17 19.60
N GLU A 395 -6.26 31.47 20.47
CA GLU A 395 -5.02 31.96 21.08
C GLU A 395 -3.80 31.84 20.13
N SER A 396 -3.79 30.81 19.28
CA SER A 396 -2.66 30.51 18.39
C SER A 396 -2.82 31.04 16.96
N GLN A 397 -3.87 31.82 16.68
CA GLN A 397 -3.92 32.65 15.47
C GLN A 397 -2.95 33.84 15.62
N PRO A 398 -1.91 33.99 14.77
CA PRO A 398 -1.06 35.17 14.83
C PRO A 398 -1.90 36.41 14.52
N ALA A 399 -1.90 37.37 15.44
CA ALA A 399 -2.74 38.57 15.36
C ALA A 399 -2.53 39.29 14.01
N LEU A 400 -3.55 39.24 13.14
CA LEU A 400 -3.57 39.96 11.88
C LEU A 400 -3.51 41.47 12.20
N ALA A 401 -2.32 42.06 12.00
CA ALA A 401 -2.05 43.45 12.33
C ALA A 401 -3.07 44.36 11.65
N GLY A 402 -3.94 44.98 12.47
CA GLY A 402 -4.92 45.93 11.99
C GLY A 402 -4.22 47.12 11.36
N GLY A 403 -4.56 47.44 10.11
CA GLY A 403 -4.00 48.59 9.41
C GLY A 403 -4.47 49.90 10.04
N GLY A 404 -3.65 50.47 10.91
CA GLY A 404 -3.77 51.87 11.31
C GLY A 404 -3.32 52.76 10.15
N VAL A 405 -4.23 53.56 9.62
CA VAL A 405 -3.93 54.66 8.69
C VAL A 405 -3.99 55.96 9.47
N GLU A 406 -2.84 56.62 9.63
CA GLU A 406 -2.67 58.06 9.84
C GLU A 406 -1.36 58.50 9.16
#